data_AF-A0A9P0C0M7-F1
#
_entry.id   AF-A0A9P0C0M7-F1
#
_cell.length_a   1.000
_cell.length_b   1.000
_cell.length_c   1.000
_cell.angle_alpha   90.00
_cell.angle_beta   90.00
_cell.angle_gamma   90.00
#
_symmetry.space_group_name_H-M   'P 1'
#
loop_
_entity.id
_entity.type
_entity.pdbx_description
1 polymer ?
#
loop_
_entity_poly.entity_id
_entity_poly.type
_entity_poly.pdbx_seq_one_letter_code
_entity_poly.pdbx_strand_id
1 'polypeptide(L)'
;MFFTSRILTSQRSFIRVSLRLINNSSPITKGKHGIDQIDYIKSAISNQSEIEWSTVRDNTLQMPGTVNEKNLDAVLLKLMVNTKKFDAALSYAEYCKKTYNQLTLGCTNGLLFLFYEMSKINKLTSEQKTFILESYNSLYEKYKILDTTTCERLLHALCAINEWKKALKVLEDINFSGKPSHSAYSTLISALFDNNKKGEAIKLINRSVSDNRALQTNAYVAWINYIQKKYKERKTKLKYLEDICLHIFNNSVTINEETAKSIQDVYTSLGWNANVAKIKKNDGECSCCLKKLDCLKITEDEFLNLQKNIKDKLIVGSDLFLKTSPQELDRFLKFVDDSAPYDIVLDALNIAYVARKNSLERVKVLSTVVNYFANRNKKILLLGRKHMLHWPKKLMSDILKKTSHFFTDDL
;
A
#
# COMPACT_ATOMS: atom_id res chain seq x y z
N MET A 1 -14.60 -31.34 -10.73
CA MET A 1 -15.77 -30.45 -10.85
C MET A 1 -15.77 -29.50 -9.66
N PHE A 2 -15.22 -28.31 -9.83
CA PHE A 2 -15.40 -27.21 -8.88
C PHE A 2 -15.71 -25.97 -9.71
N PHE A 3 -16.96 -25.52 -9.60
CA PHE A 3 -17.40 -24.24 -10.11
C PHE A 3 -16.64 -23.14 -9.34
N THR A 4 -15.73 -22.45 -10.01
CA THR A 4 -15.15 -21.20 -9.50
C THR A 4 -16.16 -20.08 -9.74
N SER A 5 -17.12 -19.93 -8.82
CA SER A 5 -17.91 -18.69 -8.76
C SER A 5 -16.97 -17.56 -8.35
N ARG A 6 -16.74 -16.60 -9.25
CA ARG A 6 -16.11 -15.32 -8.90
C ARG A 6 -17.00 -14.59 -7.89
N ILE A 7 -16.75 -14.80 -6.60
CA ILE A 7 -17.29 -13.91 -5.56
C ILE A 7 -16.26 -12.80 -5.39
N LEU A 8 -16.33 -11.81 -6.29
CA LEU A 8 -15.66 -10.53 -6.07
C LEU A 8 -16.51 -9.73 -5.09
N THR A 9 -16.14 -9.77 -3.82
CA THR A 9 -16.64 -8.81 -2.84
C THR A 9 -16.29 -7.40 -3.31
N SER A 10 -17.27 -6.49 -3.36
CA SER A 10 -17.07 -5.13 -3.85
C SER A 10 -15.95 -4.43 -3.08
N GLN A 11 -14.82 -4.17 -3.74
CA GLN A 11 -13.74 -3.37 -3.17
C GLN A 11 -13.56 -2.09 -3.97
N ARG A 12 -13.59 -0.97 -3.25
CA ARG A 12 -13.27 0.37 -3.74
C ARG A 12 -11.76 0.44 -3.99
N SER A 13 -11.30 0.02 -5.16
CA SER A 13 -9.92 0.23 -5.60
C SER A 13 -9.77 1.62 -6.22
N PHE A 14 -9.65 2.66 -5.41
CA PHE A 14 -9.05 3.92 -5.85
C PHE A 14 -7.58 3.91 -5.47
N ILE A 15 -6.74 3.30 -6.31
CA ILE A 15 -5.31 3.60 -6.30
C ILE A 15 -5.16 4.96 -7.00
N ARG A 16 -5.29 6.05 -6.23
CA ARG A 16 -4.66 7.31 -6.63
C ARG A 16 -3.16 7.10 -6.48
N VAL A 17 -2.48 6.83 -7.60
CA VAL A 17 -1.05 7.17 -7.71
C VAL A 17 -0.98 8.69 -7.73
N SER A 18 -1.08 9.32 -6.56
CA SER A 18 -0.67 10.71 -6.40
C SER A 18 0.85 10.74 -6.60
N LEU A 19 1.27 11.04 -7.82
CA LEU A 19 2.58 11.63 -8.09
C LEU A 19 2.68 12.86 -7.17
N ARG A 20 3.39 12.71 -6.05
CA ARG A 20 3.87 13.86 -5.29
C ARG A 20 4.84 14.60 -6.20
N LEU A 21 4.32 15.59 -6.94
CA LEU A 21 5.14 16.70 -7.39
C LEU A 21 5.67 17.35 -6.11
N ILE A 22 6.94 17.10 -5.81
CA ILE A 22 7.68 17.79 -4.77
C ILE A 22 7.72 19.26 -5.18
N ASN A 23 6.80 20.05 -4.64
CA ASN A 23 6.85 21.49 -4.75
C ASN A 23 7.87 21.98 -3.72
N ASN A 24 9.14 22.06 -4.15
CA ASN A 24 10.22 22.67 -3.37
C ASN A 24 10.05 24.18 -3.38
N SER A 25 9.17 24.70 -2.53
CA SER A 25 9.15 26.13 -2.16
C SER A 25 8.18 26.39 -1.02
N SER A 26 8.65 26.15 0.20
CA SER A 26 8.13 26.82 1.41
C SER A 26 9.29 26.94 2.43
N PRO A 27 9.33 28.01 3.24
CA PRO A 27 10.57 28.51 3.83
C PRO A 27 11.18 27.53 4.85
N ILE A 28 12.48 27.30 4.66
CA ILE A 28 13.33 26.40 5.44
C ILE A 28 13.68 27.05 6.78
N THR A 29 13.02 26.63 7.85
CA THR A 29 13.55 26.79 9.23
C THR A 29 13.35 25.56 10.12
N LYS A 30 12.55 24.55 9.71
CA LYS A 30 12.28 23.32 10.48
C LYS A 30 13.35 22.21 10.35
N GLY A 31 14.44 22.44 9.62
CA GLY A 31 15.35 21.36 9.21
C GLY A 31 16.73 21.32 9.87
N LYS A 32 17.33 22.45 10.26
CA LYS A 32 18.77 22.48 10.54
C LYS A 32 19.15 21.83 11.89
N HIS A 33 18.51 22.26 12.97
CA HIS A 33 18.87 21.86 14.34
C HIS A 33 18.51 20.40 14.69
N GLY A 34 17.40 19.88 14.16
CA GLY A 34 17.05 18.46 14.35
C GLY A 34 18.00 17.50 13.64
N ILE A 35 18.63 17.94 12.54
CA ILE A 35 19.66 17.16 11.83
C ILE A 35 20.92 17.09 12.67
N ASP A 36 21.32 18.22 13.28
CA ASP A 36 22.53 18.30 14.11
C ASP A 36 22.47 17.32 15.31
N GLN A 37 21.33 17.25 16.03
CA GLN A 37 21.16 16.29 17.13
C GLN A 37 21.31 14.84 16.65
N ILE A 38 20.67 14.49 15.54
CA ILE A 38 20.72 13.13 15.00
C ILE A 38 22.12 12.77 14.49
N ASP A 39 22.82 13.71 13.87
CA ASP A 39 24.18 13.48 13.36
C ASP A 39 25.20 13.38 14.50
N TYR A 40 25.04 14.16 15.57
CA TYR A 40 25.81 13.97 16.81
C TYR A 40 25.63 12.56 17.37
N ILE A 41 24.37 12.13 17.54
CA ILE A 41 24.06 10.78 18.05
C ILE A 41 24.71 9.71 17.16
N LYS A 42 24.58 9.80 15.83
CA LYS A 42 25.19 8.83 14.90
C LYS A 42 26.71 8.78 15.04
N SER A 43 27.35 9.94 15.19
CA SER A 43 28.80 10.04 15.41
C SER A 43 29.21 9.36 16.71
N ALA A 44 28.50 9.64 17.81
CA ALA A 44 28.76 9.03 19.12
C ALA A 44 28.62 7.50 19.08
N ILE A 45 27.60 6.96 18.39
CA ILE A 45 27.37 5.51 18.26
C ILE A 45 28.43 4.83 17.37
N SER A 46 29.02 5.56 16.41
CA SER A 46 29.92 4.96 15.41
C SER A 46 31.37 4.87 15.87
N ASN A 47 31.77 5.69 16.86
CA ASN A 47 33.18 6.01 17.11
C ASN A 47 33.77 5.38 18.39
N GLN A 48 33.03 4.58 19.16
CA GLN A 48 33.50 4.13 20.48
C GLN A 48 33.24 2.65 20.75
N SER A 49 34.27 1.98 21.30
CA SER A 49 34.18 0.61 21.84
C SER A 49 33.42 0.56 23.18
N GLU A 50 33.37 1.67 23.91
CA GLU A 50 32.64 1.84 25.16
C GLU A 50 32.00 3.23 25.15
N ILE A 51 30.66 3.29 25.23
CA ILE A 51 29.89 4.52 25.04
C ILE A 51 29.43 5.04 26.41
N GLU A 52 29.86 6.25 26.77
CA GLU A 52 29.40 6.95 27.97
C GLU A 52 28.01 7.57 27.73
N TRP A 53 26.97 6.79 28.02
CA TRP A 53 25.59 7.15 27.70
C TRP A 53 25.09 8.41 28.40
N SER A 54 25.56 8.72 29.61
CA SER A 54 25.26 9.99 30.30
C SER A 54 25.72 11.18 29.45
N THR A 55 26.97 11.17 29.01
CA THR A 55 27.55 12.23 28.17
C THR A 55 26.84 12.36 26.84
N VAL A 56 26.51 11.24 26.17
CA VAL A 56 25.76 11.28 24.90
C VAL A 56 24.40 11.93 25.09
N ARG A 57 23.69 11.61 26.18
CA ARG A 57 22.38 12.20 26.49
C ARG A 57 22.48 13.69 26.76
N ASP A 58 23.37 14.09 27.66
CA ASP A 58 23.50 15.50 28.08
C ASP A 58 23.86 16.39 26.89
N ASN A 59 24.84 15.97 26.09
CA ASN A 59 25.23 16.71 24.89
C ASN A 59 24.09 16.78 23.87
N THR A 60 23.33 15.70 23.67
CA THR A 60 22.17 15.71 22.76
C THR A 60 21.09 16.69 23.23
N LEU A 61 20.82 16.76 24.54
CA LEU A 61 19.79 17.62 25.12
C LEU A 61 20.19 19.09 25.17
N GLN A 62 21.48 19.39 25.27
CA GLN A 62 22.01 20.76 25.19
C GLN A 62 21.94 21.34 23.78
N MET A 63 21.96 20.48 22.75
CA MET A 63 21.80 20.90 21.36
C MET A 63 20.34 21.30 21.08
N PRO A 64 20.08 22.45 20.44
CA PRO A 64 18.74 22.82 20.05
C PRO A 64 18.19 21.79 19.05
N GLY A 65 16.90 21.46 19.14
CA GLY A 65 16.24 20.59 18.18
C GLY A 65 14.95 19.97 18.69
N THR A 66 14.58 18.83 18.12
CA THR A 66 13.29 18.15 18.39
C THR A 66 13.42 17.00 19.37
N VAL A 67 14.64 16.52 19.60
CA VAL A 67 14.94 15.51 20.61
C VAL A 67 14.98 16.21 21.97
N ASN A 68 14.23 15.67 22.93
CA ASN A 68 14.09 16.17 24.29
C ASN A 68 13.99 15.00 25.27
N GLU A 69 13.99 15.28 26.57
CA GLU A 69 13.98 14.27 27.63
C GLU A 69 12.87 13.22 27.49
N LYS A 70 11.71 13.57 26.94
CA LYS A 70 10.57 12.66 26.80
C LYS A 70 10.71 11.67 25.64
N ASN A 71 11.49 12.00 24.62
CA ASN A 71 11.60 11.19 23.40
C ASN A 71 13.03 10.68 23.12
N LEU A 72 14.03 11.14 23.89
CA LEU A 72 15.44 10.81 23.70
C LEU A 72 15.69 9.30 23.64
N ASP A 73 15.18 8.53 24.61
CA ASP A 73 15.41 7.09 24.67
C ASP A 73 14.84 6.36 23.45
N ALA A 74 13.63 6.75 23.05
CA ALA A 74 12.95 6.18 21.90
C ALA A 74 13.70 6.50 20.59
N VAL A 75 14.24 7.72 20.47
CA VAL A 75 15.03 8.15 19.32
C VAL A 75 16.36 7.41 19.25
N LEU A 76 17.10 7.33 20.37
CA LEU A 76 18.38 6.62 20.45
C LEU A 76 18.23 5.14 20.07
N LEU A 77 17.31 4.42 20.72
CA LEU A 77 17.05 3.01 20.43
C LEU A 77 16.60 2.82 18.98
N LYS A 78 15.64 3.62 18.50
CA LYS A 78 15.16 3.50 17.11
C LYS A 78 16.29 3.72 16.10
N LEU A 79 17.15 4.71 16.33
CA LEU A 79 18.27 5.01 15.45
C LEU A 79 19.27 3.85 15.42
N MET A 80 19.71 3.36 16.59
CA MET A 80 20.64 2.23 16.70
C MET A 80 20.10 0.96 16.05
N VAL A 81 18.81 0.65 16.27
CA VAL A 81 18.17 -0.52 15.67
C VAL A 81 18.10 -0.39 14.14
N ASN A 82 17.70 0.77 13.62
CA ASN A 82 17.62 1.02 12.18
C ASN A 82 18.99 0.99 11.48
N THR A 83 20.06 1.41 12.17
CA THR A 83 21.43 1.35 11.67
C THR A 83 22.14 0.03 12.00
N LYS A 84 21.40 -0.97 12.52
CA LYS A 84 21.89 -2.31 12.90
C LYS A 84 23.07 -2.30 13.89
N LYS A 85 23.13 -1.29 14.77
CA LYS A 85 24.10 -1.17 15.86
C LYS A 85 23.55 -1.85 17.13
N PHE A 86 23.34 -3.17 17.06
CA PHE A 86 22.65 -3.91 18.13
C PHE A 86 23.44 -3.96 19.44
N ASP A 87 24.78 -4.06 19.39
CA ASP A 87 25.60 -4.06 20.61
C ASP A 87 25.50 -2.74 21.38
N ALA A 88 25.51 -1.61 20.65
CA ALA A 88 25.28 -0.29 21.23
C ALA A 88 23.86 -0.19 21.81
N ALA A 89 22.84 -0.71 21.10
CA ALA A 89 21.46 -0.71 21.59
C ALA A 89 21.29 -1.55 22.87
N LEU A 90 21.99 -2.69 22.98
CA LEU A 90 22.01 -3.53 24.18
C LEU A 90 22.75 -2.84 25.33
N SER A 91 23.91 -2.23 25.08
CA SER A 91 24.63 -1.44 26.08
C SER A 91 23.75 -0.29 26.62
N TYR A 92 23.03 0.41 25.75
CA TYR A 92 22.09 1.46 26.16
C TYR A 92 20.87 0.91 26.90
N ALA A 93 20.40 -0.29 26.55
CA ALA A 93 19.33 -0.98 27.29
C ALA A 93 19.73 -1.21 28.75
N GLU A 94 20.96 -1.69 28.96
CA GLU A 94 21.52 -1.91 30.30
C GLU A 94 21.70 -0.60 31.07
N TYR A 95 22.14 0.46 30.40
CA TYR A 95 22.14 1.81 30.99
C TYR A 95 20.73 2.21 31.45
N CYS A 96 19.71 2.07 30.59
CA CYS A 96 18.34 2.43 30.93
C CYS A 96 17.80 1.62 32.13
N LYS A 97 18.08 0.31 32.18
CA LYS A 97 17.69 -0.56 33.31
C LYS A 97 18.35 -0.13 34.63
N LYS A 98 19.61 0.35 34.58
CA LYS A 98 20.34 0.84 35.77
C LYS A 98 19.88 2.24 36.21
N THR A 99 19.52 3.09 35.25
CA THR A 99 19.14 4.49 35.53
C THR A 99 17.70 4.63 35.99
N TYR A 100 16.78 3.78 35.51
CA TYR A 100 15.36 3.91 35.79
C TYR A 100 14.83 2.80 36.68
N ASN A 101 14.12 3.18 37.76
CA ASN A 101 13.37 2.22 38.59
C ASN A 101 12.30 1.49 37.77
N GLN A 102 11.67 2.18 36.82
CA GLN A 102 10.76 1.62 35.83
C GLN A 102 11.05 2.23 34.47
N LEU A 103 11.20 1.39 33.45
CA LEU A 103 11.49 1.84 32.08
C LEU A 103 10.35 2.71 31.55
N THR A 104 10.72 3.76 30.80
CA THR A 104 9.77 4.60 30.09
C THR A 104 9.06 3.81 28.99
N LEU A 105 7.89 4.29 28.55
CA LEU A 105 7.20 3.68 27.39
C LEU A 105 8.07 3.74 26.12
N GLY A 106 8.86 4.81 25.98
CA GLY A 106 9.84 4.98 24.90
C GLY A 106 10.94 3.91 24.92
N CYS A 107 11.57 3.69 26.07
CA CYS A 107 12.53 2.60 26.28
C CYS A 107 11.90 1.24 25.96
N THR A 108 10.73 0.96 26.55
CA THR A 108 10.03 -0.32 26.39
C THR A 108 9.76 -0.61 24.91
N ASN A 109 9.19 0.35 24.18
CA ASN A 109 8.93 0.22 22.75
C ASN A 109 10.22 0.08 21.92
N GLY A 110 11.30 0.76 22.30
CA GLY A 110 12.60 0.64 21.67
C GLY A 110 13.22 -0.75 21.86
N LEU A 111 13.10 -1.34 23.04
CA LEU A 111 13.59 -2.69 23.35
C LEU A 111 12.76 -3.78 22.68
N LEU A 112 11.42 -3.65 22.65
CA LEU A 112 10.55 -4.54 21.89
C LEU A 112 10.92 -4.54 20.40
N PHE A 113 11.23 -3.36 19.84
CA PHE A 113 11.70 -3.25 18.46
C PHE A 113 13.09 -3.87 18.26
N LEU A 114 14.04 -3.61 19.17
CA LEU A 114 15.37 -4.20 19.15
C LEU A 114 15.31 -5.73 19.12
N PHE A 115 14.57 -6.33 20.05
CA PHE A 115 14.48 -7.79 20.15
C PHE A 115 13.75 -8.40 18.95
N TYR A 116 12.76 -7.72 18.39
CA TYR A 116 12.17 -8.16 17.12
C TYR A 116 13.20 -8.18 15.98
N GLU A 117 14.00 -7.12 15.81
CA GLU A 117 15.02 -7.09 14.74
C GLU A 117 16.14 -8.10 14.96
N MET A 118 16.61 -8.28 16.20
CA MET A 118 17.60 -9.30 16.55
C MET A 118 17.09 -10.72 16.28
N SER A 119 15.80 -10.98 16.52
CA SER A 119 15.21 -12.31 16.31
C SER A 119 15.28 -12.79 14.85
N LYS A 120 15.44 -11.87 13.89
CA LYS A 120 15.61 -12.19 12.46
C LYS A 120 17.00 -12.71 12.13
N ILE A 121 17.98 -12.51 13.02
CA ILE A 121 19.40 -12.84 12.81
C ILE A 121 19.81 -14.00 13.72
N ASN A 122 19.42 -13.93 15.00
CA ASN A 122 19.79 -14.91 16.01
C ASN A 122 18.59 -15.27 16.89
N LYS A 123 18.70 -16.42 17.58
CA LYS A 123 17.73 -16.77 18.63
C LYS A 123 17.88 -15.78 19.79
N LEU A 124 16.74 -15.33 20.33
CA LEU A 124 16.70 -14.50 21.53
C LEU A 124 17.06 -15.30 22.79
N THR A 125 17.73 -14.64 23.74
CA THR A 125 18.06 -15.21 25.05
C THR A 125 16.80 -15.38 25.91
N SER A 126 16.89 -16.19 26.97
CA SER A 126 15.77 -16.37 27.90
C SER A 126 15.37 -15.05 28.55
N GLU A 127 16.33 -14.20 28.94
CA GLU A 127 16.06 -12.88 29.52
C GLU A 127 15.29 -11.98 28.55
N GLN A 128 15.70 -11.93 27.27
CA GLN A 128 15.00 -11.14 26.25
C GLN A 128 13.57 -11.61 26.02
N LYS A 129 13.33 -12.94 26.03
CA LYS A 129 11.99 -13.50 25.92
C LYS A 129 11.13 -13.15 27.13
N THR A 130 11.68 -13.26 28.33
CA THR A 130 11.02 -12.89 29.58
C THR A 130 10.63 -11.41 29.56
N PHE A 131 11.54 -10.53 29.15
CA PHE A 131 11.25 -9.09 29.02
C PHE A 131 10.05 -8.80 28.11
N ILE A 132 9.93 -9.49 26.96
CA ILE A 132 8.79 -9.32 26.04
C ILE A 132 7.48 -9.71 26.71
N LEU A 133 7.47 -10.83 27.45
CA LEU A 133 6.28 -11.31 28.16
C LEU A 133 5.89 -10.39 29.32
N GLU A 134 6.86 -9.94 30.11
CA GLU A 134 6.64 -8.99 31.20
C GLU A 134 6.17 -7.64 30.69
N SER A 135 6.74 -7.16 29.57
CA SER A 135 6.28 -5.94 28.90
C SER A 135 4.83 -6.05 28.46
N TYR A 136 4.41 -7.20 27.92
CA TYR A 136 3.00 -7.45 27.59
C TYR A 136 2.12 -7.30 28.84
N ASN A 137 2.44 -7.98 29.94
CA ASN A 137 1.63 -7.90 31.17
C ASN A 137 1.59 -6.48 31.73
N SER A 138 2.76 -5.85 31.92
CA SER A 138 2.90 -4.52 32.50
C SER A 138 2.16 -3.44 31.69
N LEU A 139 2.19 -3.52 30.35
CA LEU A 139 1.50 -2.57 29.50
C LEU A 139 -0.03 -2.68 29.65
N TYR A 140 -0.57 -3.89 29.73
CA TYR A 140 -2.02 -4.09 29.92
C TYR A 140 -2.50 -3.86 31.36
N GLU A 141 -1.62 -3.96 32.35
CA GLU A 141 -1.91 -3.54 33.73
C GLU A 141 -1.94 -2.00 33.85
N LYS A 142 -1.01 -1.31 33.18
CA LYS A 142 -0.85 0.14 33.28
C LYS A 142 -1.82 0.92 32.40
N TYR A 143 -2.17 0.40 31.23
CA TYR A 143 -2.95 1.11 30.22
C TYR A 143 -4.18 0.31 29.80
N LYS A 144 -5.35 0.96 29.86
CA LYS A 144 -6.61 0.39 29.39
C LYS A 144 -6.64 0.22 27.86
N ILE A 145 -6.06 1.19 27.14
CA ILE A 145 -5.95 1.21 25.68
C ILE A 145 -4.52 1.62 25.35
N LEU A 146 -3.84 0.80 24.57
CA LEU A 146 -2.50 1.08 24.06
C LEU A 146 -2.60 1.81 22.72
N ASP A 147 -1.65 2.69 22.43
CA ASP A 147 -1.58 3.32 21.12
C ASP A 147 -1.10 2.34 20.04
N THR A 148 -1.43 2.63 18.78
CA THR A 148 -1.11 1.77 17.63
C THR A 148 0.38 1.44 17.53
N THR A 149 1.28 2.38 17.85
CA THR A 149 2.72 2.15 17.76
C THR A 149 3.16 1.12 18.80
N THR A 150 2.73 1.29 20.05
CA THR A 150 3.02 0.35 21.14
C THR A 150 2.47 -1.04 20.84
N CYS A 151 1.21 -1.13 20.39
CA CYS A 151 0.61 -2.40 19.99
C CYS A 151 1.40 -3.09 18.88
N GLU A 152 1.81 -2.38 17.82
CA GLU A 152 2.59 -2.99 16.74
C GLU A 152 3.97 -3.48 17.22
N ARG A 153 4.67 -2.71 18.07
CA ARG A 153 5.94 -3.17 18.67
C ARG A 153 5.76 -4.45 19.47
N LEU A 154 4.72 -4.48 20.30
CA LEU A 154 4.40 -5.63 21.13
C LEU A 154 4.02 -6.86 20.29
N LEU A 155 3.17 -6.68 19.28
CA LEU A 155 2.76 -7.73 18.35
C LEU A 155 3.97 -8.36 17.65
N HIS A 156 4.88 -7.53 17.12
CA HIS A 156 6.08 -8.00 16.45
C HIS A 156 6.99 -8.80 17.38
N ALA A 157 7.24 -8.29 18.59
CA ALA A 157 8.07 -8.97 19.59
C ALA A 157 7.44 -10.29 20.08
N LEU A 158 6.12 -10.33 20.30
CA LEU A 158 5.40 -11.55 20.68
C LEU A 158 5.48 -12.63 19.60
N CYS A 159 5.36 -12.24 18.33
CA CYS A 159 5.52 -13.16 17.20
C CYS A 159 6.94 -13.77 17.17
N ALA A 160 7.97 -12.97 17.46
CA ALA A 160 9.37 -13.43 17.50
C ALA A 160 9.63 -14.53 18.56
N ILE A 161 8.78 -14.62 19.59
CA ILE A 161 8.88 -15.64 20.64
C ILE A 161 7.79 -16.71 20.55
N ASN A 162 7.10 -16.83 19.40
CA ASN A 162 6.00 -17.76 19.13
C ASN A 162 4.74 -17.56 20.00
N GLU A 163 4.54 -16.38 20.58
CA GLU A 163 3.35 -16.01 21.35
C GLU A 163 2.23 -15.46 20.46
N TRP A 164 1.95 -16.18 19.36
CA TRP A 164 1.01 -15.74 18.32
C TRP A 164 -0.42 -15.53 18.83
N LYS A 165 -0.84 -16.23 19.90
CA LYS A 165 -2.16 -16.00 20.53
C LYS A 165 -2.25 -14.63 21.20
N LYS A 166 -1.21 -14.25 21.94
CA LYS A 166 -1.11 -12.91 22.54
C LYS A 166 -1.02 -11.85 21.43
N ALA A 167 -0.21 -12.12 20.41
CA ALA A 167 -0.09 -11.23 19.25
C ALA A 167 -1.41 -11.04 18.49
N LEU A 168 -2.24 -12.09 18.36
CA LEU A 168 -3.58 -11.99 17.77
C LEU A 168 -4.50 -11.09 18.60
N LYS A 169 -4.50 -11.23 19.93
CA LYS A 169 -5.23 -10.31 20.82
C LYS A 169 -4.77 -8.86 20.63
N VAL A 170 -3.45 -8.64 20.62
CA VAL A 170 -2.87 -7.29 20.40
C VAL A 170 -3.31 -6.73 19.04
N LEU A 171 -3.39 -7.56 17.99
CA LEU A 171 -3.90 -7.13 16.68
C LEU A 171 -5.35 -6.64 16.75
N GLU A 172 -6.22 -7.35 17.49
CA GLU A 172 -7.59 -6.89 17.71
C GLU A 172 -7.63 -5.56 18.46
N ASP A 173 -6.77 -5.40 19.46
CA ASP A 173 -6.72 -4.20 20.29
C ASP A 173 -6.24 -2.96 19.51
N ILE A 174 -5.47 -3.12 18.42
CA ILE A 174 -5.11 -1.99 17.53
C ILE A 174 -6.36 -1.28 16.99
N ASN A 175 -7.49 -1.98 16.81
CA ASN A 175 -8.70 -1.36 16.28
C ASN A 175 -9.30 -0.31 17.24
N PHE A 176 -8.94 -0.32 18.53
CA PHE A 176 -9.36 0.70 19.48
C PHE A 176 -8.58 2.02 19.32
N SER A 177 -7.36 1.98 18.79
CA SER A 177 -6.47 3.14 18.66
C SER A 177 -6.15 3.52 17.21
N GLY A 178 -6.52 2.69 16.24
CA GLY A 178 -6.14 2.87 14.84
C GLY A 178 -6.49 1.67 13.97
N LYS A 179 -5.63 1.37 12.99
CA LYS A 179 -5.78 0.24 12.08
C LYS A 179 -4.45 -0.50 11.98
N PRO A 180 -4.44 -1.84 12.00
CA PRO A 180 -3.21 -2.59 11.85
C PRO A 180 -2.47 -2.25 10.54
N SER A 181 -1.15 -2.15 10.60
CA SER A 181 -0.30 -1.95 9.43
C SER A 181 -0.15 -3.23 8.59
N HIS A 182 0.38 -3.05 7.37
CA HIS A 182 0.82 -4.16 6.52
C HIS A 182 1.82 -5.07 7.25
N SER A 183 2.71 -4.45 8.04
CA SER A 183 3.73 -5.15 8.85
C SER A 183 3.06 -6.01 9.92
N ALA A 184 2.15 -5.43 10.70
CA ALA A 184 1.44 -6.15 11.77
C ALA A 184 0.74 -7.41 11.26
N TYR A 185 -0.03 -7.28 10.18
CA TYR A 185 -0.67 -8.42 9.52
C TYR A 185 0.37 -9.46 9.04
N SER A 186 1.38 -9.02 8.30
CA SER A 186 2.34 -9.93 7.66
C SER A 186 3.18 -10.70 8.68
N THR A 187 3.61 -10.04 9.78
CA THR A 187 4.36 -10.70 10.86
C THR A 187 3.50 -11.75 11.58
N LEU A 188 2.24 -11.45 11.90
CA LEU A 188 1.39 -12.43 12.56
C LEU A 188 1.02 -13.60 11.63
N ILE A 189 0.74 -13.33 10.35
CA ILE A 189 0.51 -14.37 9.34
C ILE A 189 1.73 -15.29 9.21
N SER A 190 2.93 -14.72 9.16
CA SER A 190 4.19 -15.48 9.17
C SER A 190 4.26 -16.41 10.38
N ALA A 191 4.08 -15.86 11.59
CA ALA A 191 4.12 -16.65 12.83
C ALA A 191 3.07 -17.77 12.86
N LEU A 192 1.87 -17.53 12.31
CA LEU A 192 0.83 -18.55 12.21
C LEU A 192 1.23 -19.70 11.26
N PHE A 193 1.84 -19.40 10.11
CA PHE A 193 2.36 -20.44 9.22
C PHE A 193 3.49 -21.25 9.85
N ASP A 194 4.43 -20.57 10.52
CA ASP A 194 5.55 -21.21 11.23
C ASP A 194 5.05 -22.18 12.32
N ASN A 195 3.90 -21.85 12.94
CA ASN A 195 3.22 -22.65 13.95
C ASN A 195 2.17 -23.64 13.39
N ASN A 196 2.17 -23.89 12.07
CA ASN A 196 1.24 -24.78 11.36
C ASN A 196 -0.25 -24.42 11.55
N LYS A 197 -0.59 -23.15 11.77
CA LYS A 197 -1.96 -22.64 11.93
C LYS A 197 -2.51 -22.08 10.62
N LYS A 198 -2.48 -22.89 9.54
CA LYS A 198 -2.96 -22.49 8.19
C LYS A 198 -4.35 -21.85 8.22
N GLY A 199 -5.31 -22.45 8.93
CA GLY A 199 -6.69 -21.95 8.96
C GLY A 199 -6.78 -20.51 9.45
N GLU A 200 -6.10 -20.19 10.55
CA GLU A 200 -6.05 -18.83 11.10
C GLU A 200 -5.25 -17.88 10.21
N ALA A 201 -4.14 -18.36 9.62
CA ALA A 201 -3.36 -17.56 8.68
C ALA A 201 -4.20 -17.13 7.46
N ILE A 202 -4.97 -18.04 6.87
CA ILE A 202 -5.82 -17.74 5.70
C ILE A 202 -6.97 -16.78 6.07
N LYS A 203 -7.61 -16.95 7.24
CA LYS A 203 -8.61 -15.98 7.72
C LYS A 203 -8.00 -14.58 7.85
N LEU A 204 -6.78 -14.51 8.39
CA LEU A 204 -6.09 -13.26 8.61
C LEU A 204 -5.64 -12.60 7.29
N ILE A 205 -5.25 -13.39 6.28
CA ILE A 205 -4.98 -12.91 4.91
C ILE A 205 -6.22 -12.26 4.32
N ASN A 206 -7.39 -12.90 4.41
CA ASN A 206 -8.63 -12.34 3.86
C ASN A 206 -9.04 -11.03 4.56
N ARG A 207 -8.82 -10.95 5.87
CA ARG A 207 -9.00 -9.70 6.62
C ARG A 207 -8.03 -8.61 6.17
N SER A 208 -6.74 -8.94 5.99
CA SER A 208 -5.75 -7.95 5.54
C SER A 208 -6.11 -7.38 4.16
N VAL A 209 -6.60 -8.21 3.23
CA VAL A 209 -7.12 -7.75 1.94
C VAL A 209 -8.31 -6.80 2.13
N SER A 210 -9.29 -7.17 2.95
CA SER A 210 -10.48 -6.35 3.22
C SER A 210 -10.12 -4.97 3.81
N ASP A 211 -9.06 -4.92 4.63
CA ASP A 211 -8.52 -3.70 5.22
C ASP A 211 -7.60 -2.90 4.27
N ASN A 212 -7.43 -3.35 3.03
CA ASN A 212 -6.48 -2.80 2.06
C ASN A 212 -5.04 -2.80 2.61
N ARG A 213 -4.65 -3.91 3.22
CA ARG A 213 -3.33 -4.19 3.77
C ARG A 213 -2.69 -5.35 3.04
N ALA A 214 -2.10 -5.08 1.88
CA ALA A 214 -1.32 -6.08 1.14
C ALA A 214 -0.21 -6.69 1.99
N LEU A 215 0.05 -7.98 1.79
CA LEU A 215 1.07 -8.74 2.51
C LEU A 215 2.49 -8.30 2.11
N GLN A 216 3.41 -8.39 3.06
CA GLN A 216 4.85 -8.19 2.85
C GLN A 216 5.57 -9.52 2.61
N THR A 217 6.83 -9.44 2.14
CA THR A 217 7.62 -10.61 1.74
C THR A 217 7.63 -11.73 2.78
N ASN A 218 7.80 -11.39 4.06
CA ASN A 218 7.90 -12.38 5.14
C ASN A 218 6.68 -13.31 5.23
N ALA A 219 5.47 -12.78 5.03
CA ALA A 219 4.25 -13.60 5.03
C ALA A 219 4.23 -14.60 3.86
N TYR A 220 4.64 -14.16 2.66
CA TYR A 220 4.74 -15.04 1.48
C TYR A 220 5.80 -16.12 1.67
N VAL A 221 6.98 -15.74 2.15
CA VAL A 221 8.08 -16.69 2.43
C VAL A 221 7.63 -17.73 3.46
N ALA A 222 7.00 -17.32 4.55
CA ALA A 222 6.47 -18.26 5.56
C ALA A 222 5.39 -19.19 4.99
N TRP A 223 4.50 -18.67 4.14
CA TRP A 223 3.49 -19.49 3.47
C TRP A 223 4.14 -20.53 2.53
N ILE A 224 5.12 -20.12 1.73
CA ILE A 224 5.90 -21.02 0.85
C ILE A 224 6.61 -22.10 1.68
N ASN A 225 7.32 -21.70 2.73
CA ASN A 225 8.04 -22.60 3.63
C ASN A 225 7.11 -23.60 4.32
N TYR A 226 5.94 -23.13 4.77
CA TYR A 226 4.89 -23.99 5.32
C TYR A 226 4.46 -25.05 4.30
N ILE A 227 4.22 -24.69 3.03
CA ILE A 227 3.85 -25.64 1.98
C ILE A 227 4.97 -26.66 1.75
N GLN A 228 6.22 -26.19 1.64
CA GLN A 228 7.38 -27.05 1.41
C GLN A 228 7.61 -28.06 2.54
N LYS A 229 7.42 -27.63 3.80
CA LYS A 229 7.56 -28.46 5.01
C LYS A 229 6.38 -29.42 5.21
N LYS A 230 5.16 -28.96 4.98
CA LYS A 230 3.93 -29.71 5.29
C LYS A 230 3.68 -30.86 4.32
N TYR A 231 4.00 -30.66 3.04
CA TYR A 231 3.70 -31.64 1.99
C TYR A 231 4.99 -32.22 1.41
N LYS A 232 5.01 -33.52 1.13
CA LYS A 232 6.16 -34.19 0.49
C LYS A 232 6.02 -34.24 -1.02
N GLU A 233 4.83 -34.59 -1.49
CA GLU A 233 4.54 -34.79 -2.91
C GLU A 233 4.60 -33.50 -3.72
N ARG A 234 5.31 -33.54 -4.85
CA ARG A 234 5.46 -32.41 -5.80
C ARG A 234 4.10 -31.86 -6.25
N LYS A 235 3.17 -32.74 -6.64
CA LYS A 235 1.84 -32.35 -7.13
C LYS A 235 1.05 -31.57 -6.07
N THR A 236 1.11 -32.03 -4.82
CA THR A 236 0.42 -31.38 -3.70
C THR A 236 1.05 -30.04 -3.34
N LYS A 237 2.40 -29.92 -3.39
CA LYS A 237 3.08 -28.62 -3.25
C LYS A 237 2.62 -27.63 -4.32
N LEU A 238 2.61 -28.04 -5.59
CA LEU A 238 2.19 -27.17 -6.70
C LEU A 238 0.74 -26.69 -6.53
N LYS A 239 -0.17 -27.57 -6.13
CA LYS A 239 -1.57 -27.20 -5.84
C LYS A 239 -1.66 -26.08 -4.80
N TYR A 240 -0.90 -26.15 -3.71
CA TYR A 240 -0.96 -25.13 -2.65
C TYR A 240 -0.14 -23.88 -2.96
N LEU A 241 0.89 -23.96 -3.82
CA LEU A 241 1.58 -22.77 -4.34
C LEU A 241 0.68 -21.99 -5.30
N GLU A 242 -0.20 -22.68 -6.02
CA GLU A 242 -1.22 -22.02 -6.85
C GLU A 242 -2.18 -21.15 -6.01
N ASP A 243 -2.50 -21.52 -4.77
CA ASP A 243 -3.27 -20.67 -3.85
C ASP A 243 -2.61 -19.28 -3.64
N ILE A 244 -1.27 -19.23 -3.61
CA ILE A 244 -0.52 -17.97 -3.51
C ILE A 244 -0.67 -17.14 -4.78
N CYS A 245 -0.51 -17.77 -5.94
CA CYS A 245 -0.68 -17.11 -7.24
C CYS A 245 -2.11 -16.59 -7.41
N LEU A 246 -3.12 -17.37 -7.02
CA LEU A 246 -4.52 -16.99 -7.02
C LEU A 246 -4.81 -15.85 -6.05
N HIS A 247 -4.21 -15.85 -4.86
CA HIS A 247 -4.31 -14.72 -3.94
C HIS A 247 -3.78 -13.43 -4.57
N ILE A 248 -2.59 -13.48 -5.20
CA ILE A 248 -2.00 -12.32 -5.87
C ILE A 248 -2.90 -11.84 -7.02
N PHE A 249 -3.36 -12.76 -7.86
CA PHE A 249 -4.20 -12.46 -9.03
C PHE A 249 -5.57 -11.89 -8.63
N ASN A 250 -6.32 -12.60 -7.79
CA ASN A 250 -7.69 -12.21 -7.42
C ASN A 250 -7.75 -10.88 -6.67
N ASN A 251 -6.67 -10.53 -5.96
CA ASN A 251 -6.59 -9.29 -5.19
C ASN A 251 -5.74 -8.21 -5.88
N SER A 252 -5.30 -8.44 -7.12
CA SER A 252 -4.50 -7.50 -7.92
C SER A 252 -3.29 -6.93 -7.15
N VAL A 253 -2.61 -7.79 -6.39
CA VAL A 253 -1.52 -7.38 -5.50
C VAL A 253 -0.23 -7.20 -6.30
N THR A 254 0.37 -6.02 -6.19
CA THR A 254 1.75 -5.81 -6.66
C THR A 254 2.72 -6.36 -5.63
N ILE A 255 3.50 -7.36 -6.02
CA ILE A 255 4.57 -7.93 -5.19
C ILE A 255 5.92 -7.25 -5.50
N ASN A 256 6.80 -7.19 -4.51
CA ASN A 256 8.17 -6.69 -4.68
C ASN A 256 9.09 -7.76 -5.30
N GLU A 257 10.29 -7.35 -5.69
CA GLU A 257 11.29 -8.22 -6.33
C GLU A 257 11.69 -9.41 -5.45
N GLU A 258 11.88 -9.19 -4.15
CA GLU A 258 12.24 -10.24 -3.18
C GLU A 258 11.16 -11.34 -3.07
N THR A 259 9.88 -10.94 -3.05
CA THR A 259 8.74 -11.87 -3.06
C THR A 259 8.68 -12.62 -4.39
N ALA A 260 8.82 -11.92 -5.51
CA ALA A 260 8.83 -12.53 -6.84
C ALA A 260 9.96 -13.55 -6.98
N LYS A 261 11.15 -13.23 -6.45
CA LYS A 261 12.31 -14.13 -6.41
C LYS A 261 12.03 -15.37 -5.57
N SER A 262 11.43 -15.21 -4.39
CA SER A 262 11.05 -16.33 -3.53
C SER A 262 10.07 -17.29 -4.21
N ILE A 263 9.09 -16.74 -4.95
CA ILE A 263 8.16 -17.53 -5.76
C ILE A 263 8.91 -18.24 -6.90
N GLN A 264 9.77 -17.52 -7.63
CA GLN A 264 10.58 -18.09 -8.71
C GLN A 264 11.43 -19.28 -8.22
N ASP A 265 12.10 -19.11 -7.08
CA ASP A 265 13.02 -20.10 -6.52
C ASP A 265 12.27 -21.37 -6.08
N VAL A 266 11.10 -21.25 -5.46
CA VAL A 266 10.30 -22.44 -5.11
C VAL A 266 9.81 -23.19 -6.35
N TYR A 267 9.34 -22.51 -7.40
CA TYR A 267 8.93 -23.20 -8.63
C TYR A 267 10.13 -23.87 -9.33
N THR A 268 11.28 -23.19 -9.39
CA THR A 268 12.54 -23.75 -9.91
C THR A 268 12.96 -25.00 -9.14
N SER A 269 12.90 -24.98 -7.80
CA SER A 269 13.20 -26.14 -6.94
C SER A 269 12.25 -27.33 -7.19
N LEU A 270 11.06 -27.07 -7.73
CA LEU A 270 10.09 -28.08 -8.14
C LEU A 270 10.19 -28.43 -9.63
N GLY A 271 11.31 -28.11 -10.28
CA GLY A 271 11.62 -28.50 -11.66
C GLY A 271 10.86 -27.72 -12.75
N TRP A 272 10.37 -26.51 -12.44
CA TRP A 272 9.80 -25.60 -13.45
C TRP A 272 10.87 -24.68 -14.01
N ASN A 273 10.72 -24.29 -15.28
CA ASN A 273 11.52 -23.23 -15.89
C ASN A 273 10.91 -21.85 -15.56
N ALA A 274 11.18 -21.33 -14.35
CA ALA A 274 10.64 -20.07 -13.87
C ALA A 274 11.57 -18.90 -14.19
N ASN A 275 11.11 -17.96 -15.03
CA ASN A 275 11.91 -16.81 -15.48
C ASN A 275 11.18 -15.48 -15.27
N VAL A 276 11.95 -14.42 -15.05
CA VAL A 276 11.45 -13.04 -15.14
C VAL A 276 11.32 -12.69 -16.62
N ALA A 277 10.16 -12.17 -17.01
CA ALA A 277 9.88 -11.81 -18.40
C ALA A 277 9.21 -10.44 -18.49
N LYS A 278 9.29 -9.83 -19.68
CA LYS A 278 8.54 -8.62 -20.01
C LYS A 278 7.33 -9.00 -20.85
N ILE A 279 6.23 -8.29 -20.62
CA ILE A 279 5.03 -8.40 -21.44
C ILE A 279 5.06 -7.30 -22.49
N LYS A 280 4.94 -7.68 -23.77
CA LYS A 280 4.86 -6.73 -24.88
C LYS A 280 3.56 -5.91 -24.76
N LYS A 281 3.68 -4.58 -24.87
CA LYS A 281 2.55 -3.66 -24.62
C LYS A 281 1.47 -3.68 -25.71
N ASN A 282 1.83 -4.04 -26.93
CA ASN A 282 0.96 -3.99 -28.10
C ASN A 282 -0.03 -5.16 -28.15
N ASP A 283 0.38 -6.35 -27.72
CA ASP A 283 -0.41 -7.58 -27.88
C ASP A 283 -0.45 -8.48 -26.62
N GLY A 284 0.21 -8.07 -25.53
CA GLY A 284 0.21 -8.81 -24.28
C GLY A 284 1.05 -10.08 -24.31
N GLU A 285 1.94 -10.26 -25.28
CA GLU A 285 2.78 -11.45 -25.40
C GLU A 285 3.96 -11.44 -24.42
N CYS A 286 4.21 -12.58 -23.78
CA CYS A 286 5.36 -12.78 -22.90
C CYS A 286 6.65 -12.98 -23.71
N SER A 287 7.69 -12.22 -23.38
CA SER A 287 9.00 -12.28 -24.05
C SER A 287 9.77 -13.60 -23.83
N CYS A 288 9.35 -14.44 -22.89
CA CYS A 288 10.02 -15.70 -22.55
C CYS A 288 9.31 -16.92 -23.15
N CYS A 289 8.00 -17.06 -22.93
CA CYS A 289 7.24 -18.23 -23.38
C CYS A 289 6.41 -17.99 -24.64
N LEU A 290 6.40 -16.77 -25.18
CA LEU A 290 5.65 -16.36 -26.38
C LEU A 290 4.12 -16.56 -26.28
N LYS A 291 3.60 -16.86 -25.09
CA LYS A 291 2.16 -16.91 -24.81
C LYS A 291 1.62 -15.52 -24.57
N LYS A 292 0.38 -15.29 -25.00
CA LYS A 292 -0.35 -14.04 -24.76
C LYS A 292 -1.11 -14.12 -23.44
N LEU A 293 -1.12 -13.03 -22.68
CA LEU A 293 -1.99 -12.90 -21.52
C LEU A 293 -3.45 -12.87 -21.94
N ASP A 294 -4.32 -13.37 -21.06
CA ASP A 294 -5.75 -13.27 -21.25
C ASP A 294 -6.19 -11.79 -21.23
N CYS A 295 -7.06 -11.43 -22.18
CA CYS A 295 -7.69 -10.13 -22.16
C CYS A 295 -8.67 -10.08 -20.97
N LEU A 296 -8.46 -9.14 -20.05
CA LEU A 296 -9.38 -8.90 -18.94
C LEU A 296 -10.71 -8.39 -19.51
N LYS A 297 -11.67 -9.30 -19.59
CA LYS A 297 -13.06 -8.98 -19.92
C LYS A 297 -13.82 -8.72 -18.63
N ILE A 298 -14.47 -7.56 -18.57
CA ILE A 298 -15.48 -7.28 -17.56
C ILE A 298 -16.75 -8.00 -18.02
N THR A 299 -17.33 -8.82 -17.15
CA THR A 299 -18.61 -9.48 -17.42
C THR A 299 -19.74 -8.45 -17.46
N GLU A 300 -20.86 -8.78 -18.09
CA GLU A 300 -22.01 -7.88 -18.16
C GLU A 300 -22.52 -7.51 -16.76
N ASP A 301 -22.61 -8.49 -15.85
CA ASP A 301 -23.00 -8.27 -14.46
C ASP A 301 -22.02 -7.33 -13.71
N GLU A 302 -20.71 -7.51 -13.88
CA GLU A 302 -19.69 -6.63 -13.30
C GLU A 302 -19.82 -5.21 -13.85
N PHE A 303 -20.07 -5.06 -15.15
CA PHE A 303 -20.26 -3.77 -15.80
C PHE A 303 -21.52 -3.07 -15.30
N LEU A 304 -22.66 -3.77 -15.24
CA LEU A 304 -23.92 -3.23 -14.74
C LEU A 304 -23.81 -2.82 -13.27
N ASN A 305 -23.14 -3.63 -12.44
CA ASN A 305 -22.88 -3.29 -11.06
C ASN A 305 -21.98 -2.04 -10.92
N LEU A 306 -20.93 -1.94 -11.75
CA LEU A 306 -20.07 -0.75 -11.79
C LEU A 306 -20.88 0.50 -12.23
N GLN A 307 -21.65 0.39 -13.30
CA GLN A 307 -22.50 1.45 -13.84
C GLN A 307 -23.48 1.96 -12.79
N LYS A 308 -24.20 1.05 -12.12
CA LYS A 308 -25.13 1.36 -11.03
C LYS A 308 -24.42 2.09 -9.88
N ASN A 309 -23.28 1.56 -9.41
CA ASN A 309 -22.53 2.18 -8.32
C ASN A 309 -22.01 3.57 -8.69
N ILE A 310 -21.56 3.80 -9.92
CA ILE A 310 -21.13 5.12 -10.39
C ILE A 310 -22.34 6.07 -10.41
N LYS A 311 -23.46 5.65 -11.01
CA LYS A 311 -24.68 6.46 -11.09
C LYS A 311 -25.17 6.85 -9.70
N ASP A 312 -25.40 5.88 -8.83
CA ASP A 312 -26.06 6.10 -7.54
C ASP A 312 -25.15 6.84 -6.54
N LYS A 313 -23.84 6.54 -6.52
CA LYS A 313 -22.93 7.08 -5.49
C LYS A 313 -22.15 8.30 -5.92
N LEU A 314 -21.78 8.43 -7.20
CA LEU A 314 -20.94 9.54 -7.68
C LEU A 314 -21.73 10.64 -8.36
N ILE A 315 -22.79 10.29 -9.08
CA ILE A 315 -23.61 11.25 -9.83
C ILE A 315 -24.80 11.70 -8.99
N VAL A 316 -25.59 10.76 -8.47
CA VAL A 316 -26.84 11.04 -7.72
C VAL A 316 -26.61 11.27 -6.22
N GLY A 317 -25.50 10.79 -5.67
CA GLY A 317 -25.18 10.83 -4.23
C GLY A 317 -25.15 12.24 -3.62
N SER A 318 -24.64 12.36 -2.37
CA SER A 318 -24.73 13.56 -1.51
C SER A 318 -24.27 14.90 -2.11
N ASP A 319 -23.62 14.88 -3.27
CA ASP A 319 -23.01 16.02 -3.96
C ASP A 319 -23.69 16.36 -5.30
N LEU A 320 -24.93 15.91 -5.57
CA LEU A 320 -25.62 16.17 -6.85
C LEU A 320 -25.49 17.66 -7.25
N PHE A 321 -25.87 18.58 -6.36
CA PHE A 321 -25.78 20.03 -6.59
C PHE A 321 -24.35 20.63 -6.64
N LEU A 322 -23.30 19.87 -6.30
CA LEU A 322 -21.91 20.33 -6.40
C LEU A 322 -21.29 20.02 -7.78
N LYS A 323 -21.89 19.12 -8.57
CA LYS A 323 -21.28 18.63 -9.82
C LYS A 323 -22.20 18.62 -11.05
N THR A 324 -23.51 18.47 -10.88
CA THR A 324 -24.48 18.45 -11.99
C THR A 324 -25.91 18.67 -11.49
N SER A 325 -26.78 19.29 -12.28
CA SER A 325 -28.20 19.40 -11.89
C SER A 325 -28.99 18.13 -12.26
N PRO A 326 -30.05 17.77 -11.53
CA PRO A 326 -30.96 16.69 -11.94
C PRO A 326 -31.48 16.87 -13.38
N GLN A 327 -31.76 18.12 -13.78
CA GLN A 327 -32.23 18.47 -15.12
C GLN A 327 -31.14 18.29 -16.19
N GLU A 328 -29.89 18.63 -15.87
CA GLU A 328 -28.78 18.36 -16.77
C GLU A 328 -28.56 16.87 -16.97
N LEU A 329 -28.58 16.09 -15.89
CA LEU A 329 -28.45 14.64 -15.95
C LEU A 329 -29.57 14.00 -16.77
N ASP A 330 -30.83 14.42 -16.56
CA ASP A 330 -31.97 13.92 -17.33
C ASP A 330 -31.84 14.23 -18.83
N ARG A 331 -31.47 15.48 -19.19
CA ARG A 331 -31.17 15.83 -20.59
C ARG A 331 -30.06 14.98 -21.18
N PHE A 332 -29.00 14.71 -20.41
CA PHE A 332 -27.88 13.91 -20.87
C PHE A 332 -28.30 12.46 -21.13
N LEU A 333 -29.06 11.85 -20.21
CA LEU A 333 -29.57 10.49 -20.37
C LEU A 333 -30.47 10.39 -21.61
N LYS A 334 -31.43 11.30 -21.76
CA LYS A 334 -32.30 11.35 -22.94
C LYS A 334 -31.51 11.54 -24.24
N PHE A 335 -30.52 12.42 -24.25
CA PHE A 335 -29.66 12.62 -25.40
C PHE A 335 -28.90 11.35 -25.80
N VAL A 336 -28.37 10.61 -24.82
CA VAL A 336 -27.67 9.35 -25.07
C VAL A 336 -28.62 8.29 -25.62
N ASP A 337 -29.82 8.16 -25.05
CA ASP A 337 -30.84 7.22 -25.55
C ASP A 337 -31.25 7.54 -27.00
N ASP A 338 -31.39 8.82 -27.33
CA ASP A 338 -31.84 9.28 -28.65
C ASP A 338 -30.73 9.20 -29.74
N SER A 339 -29.45 9.27 -29.36
CA SER A 339 -28.34 9.37 -30.33
C SER A 339 -27.33 8.22 -30.31
N ALA A 340 -27.50 7.24 -29.43
CA ALA A 340 -26.79 5.96 -29.50
C ALA A 340 -27.10 5.19 -30.81
N PRO A 341 -26.24 4.24 -31.23
CA PRO A 341 -24.99 3.79 -30.60
C PRO A 341 -23.76 4.59 -31.02
N TYR A 342 -22.74 4.60 -30.16
CA TYR A 342 -21.43 5.20 -30.44
C TYR A 342 -20.33 4.15 -30.40
N ASP A 343 -19.28 4.35 -31.19
CA ASP A 343 -18.06 3.55 -31.14
C ASP A 343 -17.05 4.10 -30.13
N ILE A 344 -17.08 5.41 -29.89
CA ILE A 344 -16.11 6.10 -29.05
C ILE A 344 -16.73 7.31 -28.34
N VAL A 345 -16.33 7.51 -27.09
CA VAL A 345 -16.65 8.68 -26.28
C VAL A 345 -15.37 9.50 -26.07
N LEU A 346 -15.40 10.79 -26.39
CA LEU A 346 -14.28 11.70 -26.28
C LEU A 346 -14.57 12.77 -25.22
N ASP A 347 -13.70 12.87 -24.21
CA ASP A 347 -13.66 14.02 -23.30
C ASP A 347 -12.92 15.17 -23.98
N ALA A 348 -13.70 16.12 -24.51
CA ALA A 348 -13.21 17.21 -25.33
C ALA A 348 -12.23 18.12 -24.58
N LEU A 349 -12.47 18.36 -23.29
CA LEU A 349 -11.58 19.18 -22.47
C LEU A 349 -10.28 18.46 -22.17
N ASN A 350 -10.34 17.19 -21.77
CA ASN A 350 -9.13 16.42 -21.50
C ASN A 350 -8.20 16.41 -22.72
N ILE A 351 -8.75 16.15 -23.91
CA ILE A 351 -8.02 16.16 -25.18
C ILE A 351 -7.45 17.55 -25.46
N ALA A 352 -8.27 18.60 -25.35
CA ALA A 352 -7.89 19.96 -25.65
C ALA A 352 -6.76 20.48 -24.74
N TYR A 353 -6.82 20.18 -23.44
CA TYR A 353 -5.87 20.69 -22.45
C TYR A 353 -4.52 19.97 -22.43
N VAL A 354 -4.34 18.88 -23.19
CA VAL A 354 -3.00 18.36 -23.51
C VAL A 354 -2.15 19.45 -24.19
N ALA A 355 -2.78 20.34 -24.96
CA ALA A 355 -2.12 21.53 -25.49
C ALA A 355 -1.95 22.59 -24.38
N ARG A 356 -0.71 22.82 -23.93
CA ARG A 356 -0.35 23.83 -22.90
C ARG A 356 -0.51 25.30 -23.33
N LYS A 357 -1.27 25.59 -24.41
CA LYS A 357 -1.36 26.92 -25.04
C LYS A 357 -2.82 27.39 -25.21
N ASN A 358 -2.98 28.53 -25.89
CA ASN A 358 -4.23 29.28 -26.13
C ASN A 358 -5.38 28.46 -26.77
N SER A 359 -6.57 29.05 -26.84
CA SER A 359 -7.80 28.38 -27.33
C SER A 359 -7.69 27.85 -28.76
N LEU A 360 -6.91 28.48 -29.64
CA LEU A 360 -6.74 28.03 -31.02
C LEU A 360 -6.01 26.68 -31.11
N GLU A 361 -4.92 26.52 -30.37
CA GLU A 361 -4.15 25.27 -30.35
C GLU A 361 -4.96 24.13 -29.72
N ARG A 362 -5.77 24.44 -28.70
CA ARG A 362 -6.71 23.48 -28.08
C ARG A 362 -7.69 22.90 -29.10
N VAL A 363 -8.30 23.75 -29.92
CA VAL A 363 -9.27 23.29 -30.94
C VAL A 363 -8.58 22.49 -32.04
N LYS A 364 -7.34 22.85 -32.42
CA LYS A 364 -6.57 22.09 -33.41
C LYS A 364 -6.28 20.66 -32.93
N VAL A 365 -5.85 20.48 -31.68
CA VAL A 365 -5.63 19.15 -31.11
C VAL A 365 -6.93 18.35 -31.10
N LEU A 366 -8.03 18.95 -30.66
CA LEU A 366 -9.33 18.30 -30.67
C LEU A 366 -9.77 17.90 -32.09
N SER A 367 -9.59 18.80 -33.05
CA SER A 367 -9.89 18.55 -34.47
C SER A 367 -9.09 17.37 -35.02
N THR A 368 -7.79 17.29 -34.71
CA THR A 368 -6.95 16.16 -35.12
C THR A 368 -7.47 14.82 -34.59
N VAL A 369 -7.85 14.75 -33.31
CA VAL A 369 -8.38 13.52 -32.71
C VAL A 369 -9.74 13.16 -33.31
N VAL A 370 -10.64 14.12 -33.47
CA VAL A 370 -11.97 13.89 -34.07
C VAL A 370 -11.82 13.41 -35.52
N ASN A 371 -10.97 14.06 -36.32
CA ASN A 371 -10.71 13.66 -37.71
C ASN A 371 -10.11 12.26 -37.80
N TYR A 372 -9.22 11.88 -36.88
CA TYR A 372 -8.65 10.53 -36.83
C TYR A 372 -9.74 9.45 -36.74
N PHE A 373 -10.75 9.64 -35.88
CA PHE A 373 -11.84 8.68 -35.72
C PHE A 373 -12.91 8.81 -36.82
N ALA A 374 -13.23 10.03 -37.23
CA ALA A 374 -14.22 10.29 -38.29
C ALA A 374 -13.76 9.70 -39.64
N ASN A 375 -12.48 9.84 -40.00
CA ASN A 375 -11.91 9.25 -41.21
C ASN A 375 -11.90 7.71 -41.21
N ARG A 376 -12.16 7.08 -40.05
CA ARG A 376 -12.33 5.63 -39.89
C ARG A 376 -13.79 5.22 -39.72
N ASN A 377 -14.72 6.11 -40.09
CA ASN A 377 -16.17 5.91 -40.02
C ASN A 377 -16.66 5.54 -38.60
N LYS A 378 -16.02 6.06 -37.55
CA LYS A 378 -16.45 5.85 -36.16
C LYS A 378 -17.54 6.84 -35.78
N LYS A 379 -18.58 6.35 -35.10
CA LYS A 379 -19.62 7.17 -34.45
C LYS A 379 -19.07 7.74 -33.15
N ILE A 380 -18.93 9.06 -33.09
CA ILE A 380 -18.25 9.76 -32.00
C ILE A 380 -19.28 10.47 -31.11
N LEU A 381 -19.26 10.19 -29.81
CA LEU A 381 -19.86 11.03 -28.78
C LEU A 381 -18.79 11.97 -28.21
N LEU A 382 -18.97 13.28 -28.39
CA LEU A 382 -18.08 14.31 -27.87
C LEU A 382 -18.72 14.97 -26.63
N LEU A 383 -18.08 14.82 -25.47
CA LEU A 383 -18.51 15.45 -24.22
C LEU A 383 -17.63 16.66 -23.92
N GLY A 384 -18.24 17.83 -23.73
CA GLY A 384 -17.52 19.08 -23.49
C GLY A 384 -18.22 19.99 -22.48
N ARG A 385 -17.73 21.22 -22.33
CA ARG A 385 -18.31 22.28 -21.50
C ARG A 385 -18.84 23.45 -22.32
N LYS A 386 -19.91 24.10 -21.86
CA LYS A 386 -20.54 25.22 -22.57
C LYS A 386 -19.57 26.34 -22.95
N HIS A 387 -18.58 26.68 -22.12
CA HIS A 387 -17.60 27.70 -22.49
C HIS A 387 -16.82 27.37 -23.78
N MET A 388 -16.70 26.09 -24.16
CA MET A 388 -16.04 25.67 -25.41
C MET A 388 -16.77 26.16 -26.66
N LEU A 389 -18.05 26.50 -26.56
CA LEU A 389 -18.82 27.07 -27.68
C LEU A 389 -18.31 28.45 -28.10
N HIS A 390 -17.55 29.12 -27.22
CA HIS A 390 -16.90 30.41 -27.50
C HIS A 390 -15.52 30.25 -28.16
N TRP A 391 -15.04 29.03 -28.36
CA TRP A 391 -13.78 28.76 -29.06
C TRP A 391 -13.91 29.06 -30.57
N PRO A 392 -12.80 29.16 -31.33
CA PRO A 392 -12.80 29.49 -32.76
C PRO A 392 -13.89 28.78 -33.58
N LYS A 393 -14.90 29.55 -34.00
CA LYS A 393 -16.18 29.05 -34.56
C LYS A 393 -16.02 28.14 -35.77
N LYS A 394 -15.10 28.46 -36.69
CA LYS A 394 -14.91 27.69 -37.93
C LYS A 394 -14.45 26.26 -37.64
N LEU A 395 -13.46 26.11 -36.76
CA LEU A 395 -12.91 24.80 -36.40
C LEU A 395 -13.87 24.02 -35.49
N MET A 396 -14.52 24.70 -34.54
CA MET A 396 -15.55 24.07 -33.71
C MET A 396 -16.72 23.56 -34.55
N SER A 397 -17.23 24.37 -35.50
CA SER A 397 -18.33 23.94 -36.38
C SER A 397 -17.98 22.69 -37.20
N ASP A 398 -16.74 22.59 -37.70
CA ASP A 398 -16.28 21.39 -38.40
C ASP A 398 -16.25 20.14 -37.49
N ILE A 399 -15.80 20.30 -36.23
CA ILE A 399 -15.82 19.23 -35.23
C ILE A 399 -17.26 18.78 -34.92
N LEU A 400 -18.16 19.74 -34.70
CA LEU A 400 -19.55 19.43 -34.32
C LEU A 400 -20.33 18.74 -35.44
N LYS A 401 -20.03 19.03 -36.71
CA LYS A 401 -20.62 18.31 -37.85
C LYS A 401 -20.25 16.82 -37.91
N LYS A 402 -19.15 16.44 -37.28
CA LYS A 402 -18.59 15.08 -37.30
C LYS A 402 -18.92 14.27 -36.03
N THR A 403 -19.63 14.86 -35.08
CA THR A 403 -19.81 14.28 -33.73
C THR A 403 -21.24 14.46 -33.23
N SER A 404 -21.76 13.44 -32.54
CA SER A 404 -22.86 13.64 -31.59
C SER A 404 -22.24 14.31 -30.36
N HIS A 405 -22.76 15.46 -29.93
CA HIS A 405 -22.07 16.26 -28.91
C HIS A 405 -23.01 16.71 -27.80
N PHE A 406 -22.52 16.65 -26.57
CA PHE A 406 -23.21 17.15 -25.39
C PHE A 406 -22.29 18.08 -24.61
N PHE A 407 -22.76 19.30 -24.34
CA PHE A 407 -22.04 20.28 -23.55
C PHE A 407 -22.69 20.43 -22.19
N THR A 408 -21.99 19.99 -21.15
CA THR A 408 -22.42 20.20 -19.76
C THR A 408 -22.19 21.66 -19.36
N ASP A 409 -22.90 22.10 -18.34
CA ASP A 409 -22.77 23.40 -17.72
C ASP A 409 -21.35 23.62 -17.19
N ASP A 410 -20.92 24.88 -17.19
CA ASP A 410 -19.64 25.26 -16.60
C ASP A 410 -19.75 25.14 -15.07
N LEU A 411 -18.76 24.51 -14.44
CA LEU A 411 -18.71 24.32 -12.98
C LEU A 411 -18.11 25.54 -12.30
#